data_AF-A0A138ZYS8-F1
#
_entry.id   AF-A0A138ZYS8-F1
#
_cell.length_a   1.000
_cell.length_b   1.000
_cell.length_c   1.000
_cell.angle_alpha   90.00
_cell.angle_beta   90.00
_cell.angle_gamma   90.00
#
_symmetry.space_group_name_H-M   'P 1'
#
loop_
_entity.id
_entity.type
_entity.pdbx_description
1 polymer ?
#
loop_
_entity_poly.entity_id
_entity_poly.type
_entity_poly.pdbx_seq_one_letter_code
_entity_poly.pdbx_strand_id
1 'polypeptide(L)'
;MTDEKNAALIEAIEKGDAESVRQLLDDGADPNVRKRVTLEATIDDWRLPKSPERRIDSAECESALALAIMHGNAAIAGHLLEKGADPNTAVEWKTPSAIGQNWKLENWDGTWMSIGRWRWTYAFPSHLALAISGGGTRRLYSLLNHGATITDKIIASAKKPFYTKFYALLNDHDVERSHAKFPPLTQSKATDFALLDAIDNGNEVKVHELLKDGANPNVCKRITTLANIANSGGVTGEVKLDTGVGESALALAIIKGYTSIVHALAEEGVDLTAPIQWSVPAGKSRWFLNDWEKERWAKKCAFPSALHLATAIDGTVVERDGKPRNCYDSVKVNMKGGYVRLDNPDASKSFTLKGNLDIIKLLLSRGCGAVLPPTYVMEVMQAVVDIRPSYESTIGYKAGDELLMISISDDLKYGRGFAVFSKRIGSFPLNSLRKWANISDPESPPSSTATGAAEANLSPSGIPAWHIDHQGITLGAKLREGALVSRTSASGQLWMPP
;
A
#
# COMPACT_ATOMS: atom_id res chain seq x y z
N MET A 1 2.89 -32.60 -41.11
CA MET A 1 2.68 -33.63 -40.07
C MET A 1 2.69 -33.03 -38.68
N THR A 2 3.83 -32.51 -38.17
CA THR A 2 3.90 -31.93 -36.82
C THR A 2 2.88 -30.79 -36.62
N ASP A 3 2.81 -29.84 -37.56
CA ASP A 3 1.85 -28.72 -37.49
C ASP A 3 0.37 -29.18 -37.52
N GLU A 4 0.09 -30.29 -38.21
CA GLU A 4 -1.26 -30.87 -38.30
C GLU A 4 -1.66 -31.55 -36.99
N LYS A 5 -0.73 -32.30 -36.37
CA LYS A 5 -0.93 -32.87 -35.02
C LYS A 5 -1.06 -31.77 -33.95
N ASN A 6 -0.27 -30.71 -34.08
CA ASN A 6 -0.31 -29.53 -33.21
C ASN A 6 -1.64 -28.77 -33.32
N ALA A 7 -2.17 -28.58 -34.53
CA ALA A 7 -3.49 -28.00 -34.76
C ALA A 7 -4.62 -28.90 -34.20
N ALA A 8 -4.55 -30.21 -34.44
CA ALA A 8 -5.51 -31.18 -33.90
C ALA A 8 -5.49 -31.24 -32.36
N LEU A 9 -4.31 -31.07 -31.74
CA LEU A 9 -4.17 -31.02 -30.28
C LEU A 9 -4.89 -29.80 -29.71
N ILE A 10 -4.72 -28.61 -30.30
CA ILE A 10 -5.49 -27.42 -29.91
C ILE A 10 -7.00 -27.67 -30.08
N GLU A 11 -7.44 -28.25 -31.20
CA GLU A 11 -8.87 -28.53 -31.45
C GLU A 11 -9.45 -29.53 -30.43
N ALA A 12 -8.70 -30.57 -30.05
CA ALA A 12 -9.10 -31.53 -29.03
C ALA A 12 -9.21 -30.88 -27.64
N ILE A 13 -8.30 -29.96 -27.30
CA ILE A 13 -8.35 -29.18 -26.05
C ILE A 13 -9.59 -28.29 -25.99
N GLU A 14 -9.90 -27.57 -27.08
CA GLU A 14 -11.09 -26.69 -27.13
C GLU A 14 -12.42 -27.47 -27.08
N LYS A 15 -12.45 -28.70 -27.61
CA LYS A 15 -13.57 -29.64 -27.47
C LYS A 15 -13.67 -30.28 -26.08
N GLY A 16 -12.60 -30.25 -25.29
CA GLY A 16 -12.52 -30.96 -24.01
C GLY A 16 -12.31 -32.47 -24.12
N ASP A 17 -11.84 -32.97 -25.26
CA ASP A 17 -11.61 -34.40 -25.49
C ASP A 17 -10.25 -34.84 -24.94
N ALA A 18 -10.24 -35.29 -23.69
CA ALA A 18 -9.03 -35.71 -22.99
C ALA A 18 -8.35 -36.95 -23.61
N GLU A 19 -9.11 -37.85 -24.26
CA GLU A 19 -8.54 -39.07 -24.85
C GLU A 19 -7.89 -38.76 -26.20
N SER A 20 -8.52 -37.91 -27.02
CA SER A 20 -7.87 -37.39 -28.24
C SER A 20 -6.63 -36.56 -27.91
N VAL A 21 -6.66 -35.75 -26.85
CA VAL A 21 -5.46 -35.05 -26.33
C VAL A 21 -4.35 -36.04 -25.97
N ARG A 22 -4.68 -37.08 -25.18
CA ARG A 22 -3.72 -38.09 -24.74
C ARG A 22 -3.09 -38.81 -25.95
N GLN A 23 -3.92 -39.29 -26.88
CA GLN A 23 -3.47 -39.97 -28.09
C GLN A 23 -2.59 -39.08 -28.97
N LEU A 24 -2.95 -37.81 -29.19
CA LEU A 24 -2.16 -36.87 -29.99
C LEU A 24 -0.79 -36.58 -29.35
N LEU A 25 -0.70 -36.54 -28.03
CA LEU A 25 0.55 -36.38 -27.28
C LEU A 25 1.38 -37.68 -27.24
N ASP A 26 0.74 -38.86 -27.20
CA ASP A 26 1.41 -40.16 -27.41
C ASP A 26 1.98 -40.26 -28.84
N ASP A 27 1.26 -39.71 -29.82
CA ASP A 27 1.67 -39.57 -31.22
C ASP A 27 2.70 -38.44 -31.48
N GLY A 28 3.16 -37.73 -30.44
CA GLY A 28 4.22 -36.73 -30.54
C GLY A 28 3.79 -35.34 -31.06
N ALA A 29 2.56 -34.91 -30.76
CA ALA A 29 2.22 -33.48 -30.75
C ALA A 29 2.97 -32.76 -29.60
N ASP A 30 3.27 -31.47 -29.79
CA ASP A 30 4.00 -30.68 -28.79
C ASP A 30 3.06 -30.20 -27.66
N PRO A 31 3.25 -30.58 -26.39
CA PRO A 31 2.43 -30.10 -25.27
C PRO A 31 2.59 -28.59 -24.99
N ASN A 32 3.63 -27.95 -25.52
CA ASN A 32 3.85 -26.50 -25.46
C ASN A 32 3.27 -25.76 -26.68
N VAL A 33 2.55 -26.45 -27.57
CA VAL A 33 1.86 -25.86 -28.73
C VAL A 33 0.97 -24.68 -28.32
N ARG A 34 0.84 -23.73 -29.25
CA ARG A 34 0.04 -22.52 -29.10
C ARG A 34 -1.02 -22.44 -30.18
N LYS A 35 -2.18 -21.88 -29.81
CA LYS A 35 -3.27 -21.59 -30.72
C LYS A 35 -2.88 -20.40 -31.59
N ARG A 36 -2.65 -20.60 -32.88
CA ARG A 36 -2.49 -19.51 -33.83
C ARG A 36 -3.85 -18.97 -34.26
N VAL A 37 -4.05 -17.65 -34.16
CA VAL A 37 -5.21 -16.96 -34.73
C VAL A 37 -4.76 -16.08 -35.89
N THR A 38 -5.35 -16.30 -37.05
CA THR A 38 -5.18 -15.46 -38.24
C THR A 38 -6.37 -14.51 -38.35
N LEU A 39 -6.07 -13.21 -38.52
CA LEU A 39 -7.07 -12.20 -38.84
C LEU A 39 -6.94 -11.83 -40.30
N GLU A 40 -8.06 -11.89 -41.02
CA GLU A 40 -8.20 -11.35 -42.37
C GLU A 40 -9.21 -10.20 -42.33
N ALA A 41 -8.84 -9.07 -42.94
CA ALA A 41 -9.69 -7.89 -42.99
C ALA A 41 -9.55 -7.16 -44.33
N THR A 42 -10.67 -6.70 -44.85
CA THR A 42 -10.71 -5.71 -45.92
C THR A 42 -10.65 -4.32 -45.30
N ILE A 43 -9.56 -3.59 -45.56
CA ILE A 43 -9.29 -2.27 -45.02
C ILE A 43 -9.81 -1.20 -45.98
N ASP A 44 -10.66 -0.30 -45.48
CA ASP A 44 -11.11 0.90 -46.18
C ASP A 44 -10.30 2.11 -45.67
N ASP A 45 -9.45 2.67 -46.53
CA ASP A 45 -8.81 3.97 -46.29
C ASP A 45 -9.46 5.05 -47.15
N TRP A 46 -10.31 5.86 -46.52
CA TRP A 46 -10.98 7.01 -47.09
C TRP A 46 -10.04 8.04 -47.75
N ARG A 47 -8.74 7.99 -47.45
CA ARG A 47 -7.70 8.86 -48.04
C ARG A 47 -7.19 8.34 -49.39
N LEU A 48 -7.41 7.07 -49.71
CA LEU A 48 -6.99 6.42 -50.96
C LEU A 48 -8.22 6.26 -51.87
N PRO A 49 -8.35 7.03 -52.97
CA PRO A 49 -9.65 7.22 -53.63
C PRO A 49 -10.37 5.95 -54.13
N LYS A 50 -9.64 4.88 -54.47
CA LYS A 50 -10.19 3.65 -55.08
C LYS A 50 -9.32 2.41 -54.86
N SER A 51 -9.52 1.68 -53.75
CA SER A 51 -9.51 0.20 -53.64
C SER A 51 -9.41 -0.23 -52.17
N PRO A 52 -10.31 -1.08 -51.66
CA PRO A 52 -10.12 -1.68 -50.34
C PRO A 52 -8.92 -2.64 -50.31
N GLU A 53 -8.07 -2.56 -49.29
CA GLU A 53 -6.85 -3.37 -49.16
C GLU A 53 -7.13 -4.63 -48.33
N ARG A 54 -6.95 -5.84 -48.88
CA ARG A 54 -7.04 -7.09 -48.09
C ARG A 54 -5.76 -7.28 -47.28
N ARG A 55 -5.83 -7.08 -45.96
CA ARG A 55 -4.74 -7.37 -45.02
C ARG A 55 -4.98 -8.67 -44.25
N ILE A 56 -3.88 -9.34 -43.94
CA ILE A 56 -3.82 -10.54 -43.11
C ILE A 56 -2.76 -10.31 -42.03
N ASP A 57 -3.05 -10.70 -40.80
CA ASP A 57 -2.07 -10.79 -39.71
C ASP A 57 -2.27 -12.10 -38.92
N SER A 58 -1.25 -12.56 -38.21
CA SER A 58 -1.31 -13.78 -37.41
C SER A 58 -0.61 -13.60 -36.08
N ALA A 59 -1.21 -14.09 -34.99
CA ALA A 59 -0.60 -14.10 -33.68
C ALA A 59 -0.69 -15.47 -33.02
N GLU A 60 0.30 -15.78 -32.20
CA GLU A 60 0.17 -16.83 -31.19
C GLU A 60 -0.71 -16.31 -30.05
N CYS A 61 -1.81 -17.02 -29.83
CA CYS A 61 -2.76 -16.77 -28.75
C CYS A 61 -2.48 -17.73 -27.59
N GLU A 62 -3.51 -18.32 -26.97
CA GLU A 62 -3.38 -19.19 -25.81
C GLU A 62 -2.45 -20.40 -26.06
N SER A 63 -1.65 -20.82 -25.07
CA SER A 63 -0.96 -22.12 -25.12
C SER A 63 -1.90 -23.27 -24.76
N ALA A 64 -1.58 -24.50 -25.16
CA ALA A 64 -2.36 -25.71 -24.86
C ALA A 64 -2.73 -25.82 -23.36
N LEU A 65 -1.74 -25.67 -22.48
CA LEU A 65 -1.96 -25.71 -21.03
C LEU A 65 -2.79 -24.50 -20.53
N ALA A 66 -2.67 -23.33 -21.16
CA ALA A 66 -3.50 -22.17 -20.82
C ALA A 66 -4.98 -22.38 -21.19
N LEU A 67 -5.26 -22.95 -22.37
CA LEU A 67 -6.61 -23.35 -22.78
C LEU A 67 -7.18 -24.40 -21.79
N ALA A 68 -6.44 -25.46 -21.50
CA ALA A 68 -6.87 -26.51 -20.57
C ALA A 68 -7.29 -25.94 -19.20
N ILE A 69 -6.54 -24.96 -18.70
CA ILE A 69 -6.81 -24.23 -17.45
C ILE A 69 -8.03 -23.31 -17.58
N MET A 70 -8.15 -22.55 -18.67
CA MET A 70 -9.29 -21.64 -18.92
C MET A 70 -10.61 -22.40 -19.07
N HIS A 71 -10.59 -23.59 -19.67
CA HIS A 71 -11.75 -24.49 -19.77
C HIS A 71 -12.02 -25.31 -18.49
N GLY A 72 -11.09 -25.34 -17.52
CA GLY A 72 -11.25 -26.10 -16.28
C GLY A 72 -11.10 -27.63 -16.44
N ASN A 73 -10.37 -28.09 -17.46
CA ASN A 73 -10.21 -29.51 -17.78
C ASN A 73 -8.95 -30.10 -17.14
N ALA A 74 -9.07 -30.56 -15.89
CA ALA A 74 -7.93 -31.08 -15.12
C ALA A 74 -7.23 -32.30 -15.76
N ALA A 75 -7.97 -33.18 -16.44
CA ALA A 75 -7.38 -34.35 -17.12
C ALA A 75 -6.47 -33.92 -18.29
N ILE A 76 -6.94 -33.00 -19.12
CA ILE A 76 -6.17 -32.41 -20.23
C ILE A 76 -4.93 -31.67 -19.69
N ALA A 77 -5.09 -30.89 -18.63
CA ALA A 77 -3.97 -30.21 -18.00
C ALA A 77 -2.93 -31.21 -17.43
N GLY A 78 -3.39 -32.32 -16.83
CA GLY A 78 -2.54 -33.44 -16.41
C GLY A 78 -1.74 -34.02 -17.57
N HIS A 79 -2.39 -34.45 -18.66
CA HIS A 79 -1.71 -35.04 -19.82
C HIS A 79 -0.69 -34.09 -20.48
N LEU A 80 -0.93 -32.78 -20.45
CA LEU A 80 0.04 -31.79 -20.94
C LEU A 80 1.26 -31.67 -20.00
N LEU A 81 1.06 -31.69 -18.68
CA LEU A 81 2.15 -31.68 -17.69
C LEU A 81 2.97 -32.98 -17.73
N GLU A 82 2.31 -34.14 -17.77
CA GLU A 82 2.90 -35.48 -17.93
C GLU A 82 3.82 -35.60 -19.15
N LYS A 83 3.58 -34.77 -20.18
CA LYS A 83 4.32 -34.74 -21.44
C LYS A 83 5.36 -33.63 -21.53
N GLY A 84 5.46 -32.75 -20.54
CA GLY A 84 6.47 -31.69 -20.47
C GLY A 84 6.02 -30.28 -20.89
N ALA A 85 4.74 -29.93 -20.71
CA ALA A 85 4.36 -28.52 -20.63
C ALA A 85 4.89 -27.90 -19.33
N ASP A 86 5.63 -26.78 -19.39
CA ASP A 86 6.15 -26.13 -18.17
C ASP A 86 5.13 -25.13 -17.58
N PRO A 87 4.53 -25.41 -16.40
CA PRO A 87 3.54 -24.56 -15.76
C PRO A 87 4.09 -23.24 -15.22
N ASN A 88 5.42 -23.06 -15.22
CA ASN A 88 6.10 -21.86 -14.74
C ASN A 88 6.36 -20.85 -15.87
N THR A 89 6.16 -21.23 -17.13
CA THR A 89 6.33 -20.31 -18.26
C THR A 89 5.31 -19.17 -18.20
N ALA A 90 5.77 -17.96 -18.52
CA ALA A 90 4.91 -16.78 -18.56
C ALA A 90 3.86 -16.91 -19.66
N VAL A 91 2.59 -16.70 -19.28
CA VAL A 91 1.44 -16.87 -20.18
C VAL A 91 0.96 -15.52 -20.67
N GLU A 92 1.44 -15.11 -21.84
CA GLU A 92 0.91 -13.97 -22.60
C GLU A 92 0.06 -14.47 -23.78
N TRP A 93 -1.07 -13.83 -24.09
CA TRP A 93 -1.76 -14.01 -25.37
C TRP A 93 -2.56 -12.78 -25.82
N LYS A 94 -2.85 -12.68 -27.11
CA LYS A 94 -3.61 -11.58 -27.71
C LYS A 94 -5.03 -12.03 -28.07
N THR A 95 -6.04 -11.20 -27.80
CA THR A 95 -7.39 -11.40 -28.33
C THR A 95 -7.70 -10.39 -29.44
N PRO A 96 -8.36 -10.80 -30.53
CA PRO A 96 -8.64 -9.91 -31.66
C PRO A 96 -9.74 -8.88 -31.33
N SER A 97 -9.74 -7.78 -32.07
CA SER A 97 -10.75 -6.73 -31.90
C SER A 97 -12.05 -7.10 -32.62
N ALA A 98 -13.12 -7.32 -31.84
CA ALA A 98 -14.48 -7.45 -32.35
C ALA A 98 -15.13 -6.10 -32.72
N ILE A 99 -14.36 -5.18 -33.33
CA ILE A 99 -14.95 -4.03 -34.04
C ILE A 99 -15.59 -4.58 -35.32
N GLY A 100 -16.73 -4.01 -35.72
CA GLY A 100 -17.49 -4.47 -36.89
C GLY A 100 -16.71 -4.38 -38.22
N GLN A 101 -17.27 -5.01 -39.25
CA GLN A 101 -16.63 -5.36 -40.54
C GLN A 101 -15.89 -4.22 -41.29
N ASN A 102 -16.13 -2.96 -40.93
CA ASN A 102 -15.54 -1.78 -41.57
C ASN A 102 -14.19 -1.42 -40.90
N TRP A 103 -13.14 -2.18 -41.22
CA TRP A 103 -11.79 -1.87 -40.77
C TRP A 103 -11.25 -0.63 -41.48
N LYS A 104 -10.82 0.37 -40.72
CA LYS A 104 -10.02 1.49 -41.23
C LYS A 104 -8.55 1.25 -40.98
N LEU A 105 -7.68 1.80 -41.83
CA LEU A 105 -6.22 1.73 -41.68
C LEU A 105 -5.76 2.14 -40.26
N GLU A 106 -6.32 3.24 -39.76
CA GLU A 106 -6.11 3.80 -38.41
C GLU A 106 -6.48 2.82 -37.27
N ASN A 107 -7.45 1.93 -37.49
CA ASN A 107 -7.86 0.89 -36.53
C ASN A 107 -6.99 -0.38 -36.65
N TRP A 108 -6.53 -0.72 -37.86
CA TRP A 108 -5.71 -1.92 -38.09
C TRP A 108 -4.30 -1.76 -37.53
N ASP A 109 -3.69 -0.59 -37.76
CA ASP A 109 -2.35 -0.24 -37.27
C ASP A 109 -2.38 0.44 -35.87
N GLY A 110 -3.58 0.73 -35.34
CA GLY A 110 -3.82 1.06 -33.92
C GLY A 110 -3.47 2.48 -33.50
N THR A 111 -3.49 3.45 -34.43
CA THR A 111 -2.97 4.80 -34.22
C THR A 111 -3.96 5.77 -33.56
N TRP A 112 -5.26 5.48 -33.55
CA TRP A 112 -6.26 6.31 -32.86
C TRP A 112 -7.08 5.51 -31.82
N MET A 113 -7.30 6.13 -30.66
CA MET A 113 -8.03 5.57 -29.50
C MET A 113 -7.60 4.17 -29.01
N SER A 114 -6.38 3.73 -29.35
CA SER A 114 -5.73 2.51 -28.83
C SER A 114 -6.43 1.17 -29.12
N ILE A 115 -7.42 1.12 -30.02
CA ILE A 115 -8.09 -0.14 -30.39
C ILE A 115 -7.50 -0.71 -31.69
N GLY A 116 -6.25 -1.18 -31.59
CA GLY A 116 -5.60 -1.94 -32.66
C GLY A 116 -6.31 -3.26 -32.97
N ARG A 117 -5.92 -3.91 -34.07
CA ARG A 117 -6.49 -5.20 -34.50
C ARG A 117 -6.40 -6.32 -33.47
N TRP A 118 -5.35 -6.30 -32.65
CA TRP A 118 -5.26 -7.06 -31.40
C TRP A 118 -5.67 -6.13 -30.26
N ARG A 119 -6.87 -6.35 -29.70
CA ARG A 119 -7.53 -5.39 -28.79
C ARG A 119 -7.03 -5.47 -27.36
N TRP A 120 -6.66 -6.66 -26.90
CA TRP A 120 -6.13 -6.90 -25.57
C TRP A 120 -4.97 -7.87 -25.66
N THR A 121 -3.96 -7.62 -24.85
CA THR A 121 -2.98 -8.63 -24.42
C THR A 121 -3.33 -9.02 -23.00
N TYR A 122 -3.51 -10.31 -22.76
CA TYR A 122 -3.61 -10.91 -21.43
C TYR A 122 -2.22 -11.42 -21.05
N ALA A 123 -1.78 -11.19 -19.81
CA ALA A 123 -0.46 -11.60 -19.34
C ALA A 123 -0.49 -12.06 -17.87
N PHE A 124 0.12 -13.21 -17.62
CA PHE A 124 0.26 -13.86 -16.31
C PHE A 124 1.70 -14.37 -16.14
N PRO A 125 2.30 -14.29 -14.93
CA PRO A 125 3.68 -14.71 -14.72
C PRO A 125 3.89 -16.22 -14.81
N SER A 126 2.82 -17.04 -14.70
CA SER A 126 2.85 -18.50 -14.86
C SER A 126 1.46 -19.06 -15.15
N HIS A 127 1.37 -20.31 -15.61
CA HIS A 127 0.08 -21.03 -15.74
C HIS A 127 -0.60 -21.22 -14.39
N LEU A 128 0.17 -21.41 -13.32
CA LEU A 128 -0.38 -21.43 -11.96
C LEU A 128 -1.06 -20.10 -11.61
N ALA A 129 -0.46 -18.95 -11.94
CA ALA A 129 -1.08 -17.64 -11.71
C ALA A 129 -2.37 -17.44 -12.53
N LEU A 130 -2.42 -17.97 -13.77
CA LEU A 130 -3.64 -18.01 -14.58
C LEU A 130 -4.72 -18.90 -13.95
N ALA A 131 -4.39 -20.12 -13.51
CA ALA A 131 -5.33 -21.04 -12.87
C ALA A 131 -5.91 -20.44 -11.58
N ILE A 132 -5.03 -19.87 -10.74
CA ILE A 132 -5.39 -19.13 -9.53
C ILE A 132 -6.41 -18.05 -9.87
N SER A 133 -6.18 -17.24 -10.92
CA SER A 133 -7.06 -16.12 -11.33
C SER A 133 -8.55 -16.47 -11.58
N GLY A 134 -8.88 -17.77 -11.64
CA GLY A 134 -10.26 -18.24 -11.58
C GLY A 134 -10.99 -18.25 -12.92
N GLY A 135 -10.26 -18.32 -14.03
CA GLY A 135 -10.83 -18.26 -15.38
C GLY A 135 -11.15 -16.84 -15.87
N GLY A 136 -10.47 -15.82 -15.33
CA GLY A 136 -10.35 -14.49 -15.94
C GLY A 136 -11.67 -13.77 -16.27
N THR A 137 -12.50 -13.45 -15.27
CA THR A 137 -13.66 -12.57 -15.50
C THR A 137 -13.21 -11.21 -16.07
N ARG A 138 -13.76 -10.82 -17.24
CA ARG A 138 -13.38 -9.63 -18.01
C ARG A 138 -13.16 -8.38 -17.13
N ARG A 139 -11.91 -7.97 -16.95
CA ARG A 139 -11.52 -6.65 -16.43
C ARG A 139 -10.33 -6.10 -17.23
N LEU A 140 -10.30 -4.77 -17.35
CA LEU A 140 -9.32 -4.03 -18.13
C LEU A 140 -7.89 -4.25 -17.62
N TYR A 141 -7.00 -4.74 -18.48
CA TYR A 141 -5.55 -4.79 -18.22
C TYR A 141 -4.86 -3.40 -18.38
N SER A 142 -5.62 -2.30 -18.32
CA SER A 142 -5.08 -0.94 -18.13
C SER A 142 -4.85 -0.57 -16.65
N LEU A 143 -5.13 -1.49 -15.72
CA LEU A 143 -5.10 -1.22 -14.27
C LEU A 143 -3.96 -1.93 -13.50
N LEU A 144 -2.99 -2.55 -14.18
CA LEU A 144 -1.78 -3.02 -13.51
C LEU A 144 -0.90 -1.90 -12.92
N ASN A 145 -1.17 -0.63 -13.26
CA ASN A 145 -0.63 0.54 -12.56
C ASN A 145 -1.14 0.70 -11.10
N HIS A 146 -2.06 -0.14 -10.63
CA HIS A 146 -2.62 -0.07 -9.26
C HIS A 146 -2.60 -1.45 -8.59
N GLY A 147 -1.53 -1.72 -7.84
CA GLY A 147 -1.18 -3.05 -7.29
C GLY A 147 -2.13 -3.61 -6.22
N ALA A 148 -3.30 -4.11 -6.64
CA ALA A 148 -4.18 -4.93 -5.82
C ALA A 148 -3.71 -6.39 -5.77
N THR A 149 -3.35 -6.90 -4.58
CA THR A 149 -3.06 -8.33 -4.40
C THR A 149 -4.36 -9.12 -4.36
N ILE A 150 -4.50 -10.05 -5.29
CA ILE A 150 -5.75 -10.74 -5.62
C ILE A 150 -5.88 -12.12 -4.92
N THR A 151 -4.80 -12.61 -4.30
CA THR A 151 -4.67 -13.91 -3.60
C THR A 151 -5.79 -14.22 -2.61
N ASP A 152 -6.08 -13.29 -1.69
CA ASP A 152 -6.76 -13.64 -0.44
C ASP A 152 -8.26 -13.89 -0.66
N LYS A 153 -8.86 -13.24 -1.68
CA LYS A 153 -10.23 -13.54 -2.14
C LYS A 153 -10.30 -14.75 -3.07
N ILE A 154 -9.20 -15.13 -3.71
CA ILE A 154 -9.15 -16.32 -4.56
C ILE A 154 -9.09 -17.59 -3.72
N ILE A 155 -8.34 -17.62 -2.62
CA ILE A 155 -8.30 -18.79 -1.72
C ILE A 155 -9.72 -19.12 -1.20
N ALA A 156 -10.55 -18.12 -0.94
CA ALA A 156 -11.98 -18.30 -0.62
C ALA A 156 -12.84 -18.79 -1.81
N SER A 157 -12.46 -18.43 -3.04
CA SER A 157 -13.12 -18.81 -4.30
C SER A 157 -12.72 -20.21 -4.81
N ALA A 158 -11.54 -20.69 -4.43
CA ALA A 158 -10.92 -21.93 -4.91
C ALA A 158 -11.64 -23.24 -4.51
N LYS A 159 -12.80 -23.14 -3.83
CA LYS A 159 -13.66 -24.27 -3.44
C LYS A 159 -14.32 -25.03 -4.61
N LYS A 160 -13.97 -24.75 -5.87
CA LYS A 160 -14.39 -25.58 -7.02
C LYS A 160 -13.45 -26.78 -7.16
N PRO A 161 -13.95 -28.03 -7.28
CA PRO A 161 -13.11 -29.25 -7.29
C PRO A 161 -11.97 -29.31 -8.31
N PHE A 162 -12.06 -28.56 -9.42
CA PHE A 162 -11.00 -28.42 -10.41
C PHE A 162 -9.70 -27.89 -9.79
N TYR A 163 -9.75 -26.78 -9.04
CA TYR A 163 -8.54 -26.11 -8.56
C TYR A 163 -7.78 -26.98 -7.56
N THR A 164 -8.47 -27.67 -6.65
CA THR A 164 -7.84 -28.60 -5.70
C THR A 164 -7.08 -29.72 -6.41
N LYS A 165 -7.60 -30.26 -7.51
CA LYS A 165 -6.90 -31.27 -8.32
C LYS A 165 -5.71 -30.69 -9.09
N PHE A 166 -5.85 -29.51 -9.67
CA PHE A 166 -4.75 -28.87 -10.40
C PHE A 166 -3.60 -28.46 -9.47
N TYR A 167 -3.90 -28.01 -8.24
CA TYR A 167 -2.89 -27.77 -7.21
C TYR A 167 -2.16 -29.05 -6.76
N ALA A 168 -2.85 -30.20 -6.69
CA ALA A 168 -2.19 -31.47 -6.35
C ALA A 168 -1.18 -31.87 -7.44
N LEU A 169 -1.60 -31.87 -8.71
CA LEU A 169 -0.74 -32.16 -9.86
C LEU A 169 0.52 -31.28 -9.89
N LEU A 170 0.41 -30.00 -9.54
CA LEU A 170 1.54 -29.06 -9.50
C LEU A 170 2.46 -29.22 -8.28
N ASN A 171 2.06 -29.97 -7.25
CA ASN A 171 2.92 -30.30 -6.11
C ASN A 171 3.63 -31.65 -6.30
N ASP A 172 3.09 -32.55 -7.12
CA ASP A 172 3.69 -33.86 -7.42
C ASP A 172 4.83 -33.76 -8.47
N HIS A 173 4.90 -32.65 -9.21
CA HIS A 173 6.03 -32.30 -10.08
C HIS A 173 6.99 -31.34 -9.36
N ASP A 174 8.27 -31.72 -9.25
CA ASP A 174 9.25 -31.04 -8.39
C ASP A 174 9.78 -29.74 -9.04
N VAL A 175 9.28 -28.57 -8.59
CA VAL A 175 9.55 -27.25 -9.21
C VAL A 175 10.63 -26.47 -8.44
N GLU A 176 11.88 -26.61 -8.86
CA GLU A 176 12.94 -25.63 -8.53
C GLU A 176 12.83 -24.36 -9.39
N ARG A 177 13.16 -23.21 -8.80
CA ARG A 177 12.92 -21.87 -9.38
C ARG A 177 13.97 -21.47 -10.43
N SER A 178 13.61 -21.45 -11.71
CA SER A 178 14.50 -21.05 -12.81
C SER A 178 14.30 -19.60 -13.30
N HIS A 179 15.04 -18.64 -12.72
CA HIS A 179 15.27 -17.34 -13.37
C HIS A 179 16.71 -16.86 -13.15
N ALA A 180 17.27 -16.23 -14.21
CA ALA A 180 18.57 -15.56 -14.33
C ALA A 180 19.53 -15.68 -13.13
N LYS A 181 20.65 -16.41 -13.32
CA LYS A 181 21.68 -16.73 -12.30
C LYS A 181 22.15 -15.54 -11.46
N PHE A 182 21.43 -15.26 -10.38
CA PHE A 182 21.97 -14.56 -9.21
C PHE A 182 23.00 -15.46 -8.51
N PRO A 183 23.99 -14.92 -7.80
CA PRO A 183 24.79 -15.72 -6.88
C PRO A 183 23.83 -16.36 -5.85
N PRO A 184 23.98 -17.67 -5.52
CA PRO A 184 23.09 -18.33 -4.58
C PRO A 184 23.11 -17.61 -3.24
N LEU A 185 21.93 -17.39 -2.67
CA LEU A 185 21.81 -16.79 -1.35
C LEU A 185 22.42 -17.75 -0.31
N THR A 186 23.35 -17.24 0.49
CA THR A 186 23.83 -17.93 1.69
C THR A 186 22.65 -18.31 2.58
N GLN A 187 22.63 -19.53 3.14
CA GLN A 187 21.46 -20.10 3.82
C GLN A 187 20.76 -19.16 4.83
N SER A 188 21.52 -18.38 5.63
CA SER A 188 20.91 -17.41 6.56
C SER A 188 20.10 -16.31 5.88
N LYS A 189 20.42 -15.94 4.63
CA LYS A 189 19.62 -14.97 3.84
C LYS A 189 18.32 -15.57 3.33
N ALA A 190 18.24 -16.89 3.18
CA ALA A 190 17.00 -17.57 2.83
C ALA A 190 16.05 -17.65 4.05
N THR A 191 16.57 -17.97 5.25
CA THR A 191 15.77 -17.92 6.49
C THR A 191 15.33 -16.49 6.84
N ASP A 192 16.23 -15.51 6.72
CA ASP A 192 15.94 -14.08 6.88
C ASP A 192 14.81 -13.58 5.96
N PHE A 193 14.81 -13.97 4.67
CA PHE A 193 13.73 -13.59 3.75
C PHE A 193 12.44 -14.38 3.98
N ALA A 194 12.53 -15.66 4.37
CA ALA A 194 11.36 -16.45 4.76
C ALA A 194 10.66 -15.89 6.01
N LEU A 195 11.42 -15.31 6.96
CA LEU A 195 10.87 -14.64 8.13
C LEU A 195 10.03 -13.42 7.72
N LEU A 196 10.55 -12.59 6.82
CA LEU A 196 9.80 -11.46 6.25
C LEU A 196 8.55 -11.91 5.49
N ASP A 197 8.62 -13.01 4.74
CA ASP A 197 7.47 -13.59 4.03
C ASP A 197 6.41 -14.14 5.01
N ALA A 198 6.81 -14.75 6.12
CA ALA A 198 5.90 -15.21 7.18
C ALA A 198 5.18 -14.03 7.86
N ILE A 199 5.92 -12.98 8.20
CA ILE A 199 5.38 -11.72 8.75
C ILE A 199 4.46 -11.03 7.73
N ASP A 200 4.80 -11.04 6.44
CA ASP A 200 3.97 -10.41 5.42
C ASP A 200 2.58 -11.06 5.26
N ASN A 201 2.44 -12.31 5.69
CA ASN A 201 1.22 -13.10 5.63
C ASN A 201 0.58 -13.36 7.01
N GLY A 202 1.16 -12.86 8.11
CA GLY A 202 0.63 -13.05 9.46
C GLY A 202 0.73 -14.49 9.98
N ASN A 203 1.67 -15.29 9.48
CA ASN A 203 1.84 -16.68 9.90
C ASN A 203 2.70 -16.76 11.17
N GLU A 204 2.07 -16.54 12.32
CA GLU A 204 2.73 -16.48 13.63
C GLU A 204 3.52 -17.76 13.96
N VAL A 205 2.97 -18.93 13.64
CA VAL A 205 3.64 -20.23 13.83
C VAL A 205 4.94 -20.29 13.03
N LYS A 206 4.91 -19.90 11.75
CA LYS A 206 6.12 -19.93 10.91
C LYS A 206 7.13 -18.85 11.27
N VAL A 207 6.70 -17.73 11.87
CA VAL A 207 7.61 -16.76 12.50
C VAL A 207 8.37 -17.40 13.65
N HIS A 208 7.68 -18.04 14.62
CA HIS A 208 8.35 -18.70 15.75
C HIS A 208 9.29 -19.84 15.31
N GLU A 209 8.91 -20.64 14.31
CA GLU A 209 9.81 -21.66 13.73
C GLU A 209 11.09 -21.01 13.16
N LEU A 210 10.96 -20.00 12.29
CA LEU A 210 12.11 -19.40 11.61
C LEU A 210 13.04 -18.64 12.55
N LEU A 211 12.48 -18.00 13.58
CA LEU A 211 13.27 -17.37 14.66
C LEU A 211 14.09 -18.41 15.43
N LYS A 212 13.46 -19.53 15.83
CA LYS A 212 14.14 -20.66 16.47
C LYS A 212 15.20 -21.32 15.57
N ASP A 213 14.98 -21.33 14.26
CA ASP A 213 15.95 -21.79 13.24
C ASP A 213 17.07 -20.75 12.98
N GLY A 214 17.09 -19.62 13.70
CA GLY A 214 18.16 -18.61 13.66
C GLY A 214 18.01 -17.52 12.60
N ALA A 215 16.80 -17.27 12.08
CA ALA A 215 16.53 -16.10 11.25
C ALA A 215 16.71 -14.80 12.06
N ASN A 216 17.40 -13.81 11.48
CA ASN A 216 17.71 -12.55 12.15
C ASN A 216 16.43 -11.71 12.36
N PRO A 217 16.00 -11.44 13.61
CA PRO A 217 14.75 -10.70 13.84
C PRO A 217 14.90 -9.19 13.54
N ASN A 218 16.13 -8.70 13.34
CA ASN A 218 16.42 -7.35 12.87
C ASN A 218 16.55 -7.26 11.33
N VAL A 219 16.16 -8.31 10.59
CA VAL A 219 16.17 -8.32 9.12
C VAL A 219 15.28 -7.20 8.54
N CYS A 220 15.76 -6.58 7.46
CA CYS A 220 14.99 -5.66 6.63
C CYS A 220 14.83 -6.19 5.21
N LYS A 221 13.68 -5.88 4.59
CA LYS A 221 13.43 -6.17 3.18
C LYS A 221 14.52 -5.59 2.27
N ARG A 222 14.83 -6.29 1.19
CA ARG A 222 15.71 -5.77 0.13
C ARG A 222 14.91 -5.46 -1.12
N ILE A 223 14.85 -4.18 -1.48
CA ILE A 223 14.07 -3.68 -2.61
C ILE A 223 15.02 -3.41 -3.77
N THR A 224 15.00 -4.24 -4.79
CA THR A 224 15.82 -4.10 -6.00
C THR A 224 14.99 -3.46 -7.10
N THR A 225 15.35 -2.26 -7.52
CA THR A 225 14.69 -1.56 -8.62
C THR A 225 15.48 -1.75 -9.91
N LEU A 226 14.79 -2.00 -11.01
CA LEU A 226 15.37 -2.08 -12.35
C LEU A 226 14.59 -1.15 -13.28
N ALA A 227 15.29 -0.27 -13.99
CA ALA A 227 14.67 0.71 -14.88
C ALA A 227 15.43 0.82 -16.21
N ASN A 228 14.68 0.87 -17.31
CA ASN A 228 15.22 1.22 -18.62
C ASN A 228 15.27 2.74 -18.74
N ILE A 229 16.48 3.30 -18.72
CA ILE A 229 16.76 4.73 -18.77
C ILE A 229 16.81 5.17 -20.23
N ALA A 230 15.82 5.94 -20.67
CA ALA A 230 15.78 6.48 -22.03
C ALA A 230 16.92 7.49 -22.23
N ASN A 231 17.75 7.25 -23.24
CA ASN A 231 18.64 8.28 -23.77
C ASN A 231 17.83 9.40 -24.41
N SER A 232 18.40 10.60 -24.54
CA SER A 232 17.73 11.79 -25.09
C SER A 232 17.20 11.61 -26.54
N GLY A 233 17.72 10.63 -27.28
CA GLY A 233 17.25 10.24 -28.62
C GLY A 233 16.20 9.13 -28.66
N GLY A 234 15.78 8.56 -27.52
CA GLY A 234 14.60 7.70 -27.38
C GLY A 234 14.66 6.26 -27.95
N VAL A 235 15.62 5.91 -28.81
CA VAL A 235 15.65 4.60 -29.50
C VAL A 235 16.31 3.47 -28.70
N THR A 236 17.32 3.78 -27.88
CA THR A 236 17.95 2.82 -26.97
C THR A 236 18.04 3.42 -25.57
N GLY A 237 18.02 2.56 -24.55
CA GLY A 237 18.12 2.97 -23.15
C GLY A 237 18.98 1.99 -22.33
N GLU A 238 19.63 2.51 -21.31
CA GLU A 238 20.48 1.74 -20.41
C GLU A 238 19.64 1.13 -19.29
N VAL A 239 19.79 -0.16 -19.01
CA VAL A 239 19.13 -0.78 -17.85
C VAL A 239 19.95 -0.50 -16.58
N LYS A 240 19.47 0.43 -15.74
CA LYS A 240 20.04 0.66 -14.40
C LYS A 240 19.38 -0.26 -13.38
N LEU A 241 20.16 -0.64 -12.37
CA LEU A 241 19.71 -1.36 -11.19
C LEU A 241 20.20 -0.63 -9.93
N ASP A 242 19.36 -0.57 -8.89
CA ASP A 242 19.75 -0.15 -7.53
C ASP A 242 19.12 -1.10 -6.50
N THR A 243 19.61 -1.12 -5.26
CA THR A 243 19.05 -1.93 -4.17
C THR A 243 19.00 -1.18 -2.86
N GLY A 244 17.78 -0.82 -2.44
CA GLY A 244 17.50 -0.13 -1.19
C GLY A 244 17.07 -1.07 -0.06
N VAL A 245 17.08 -0.52 1.15
CA VAL A 245 16.54 -1.16 2.35
C VAL A 245 15.06 -0.79 2.48
N GLY A 246 14.20 -1.81 2.46
CA GLY A 246 12.78 -1.71 2.75
C GLY A 246 12.50 -1.86 4.25
N GLU A 247 11.27 -2.23 4.59
CA GLU A 247 10.79 -2.30 5.97
C GLU A 247 11.51 -3.39 6.79
N SER A 248 11.74 -3.14 8.09
CA SER A 248 12.21 -4.18 9.02
C SER A 248 11.10 -5.16 9.39
N ALA A 249 11.46 -6.35 9.85
CA ALA A 249 10.53 -7.34 10.42
C ALA A 249 9.61 -6.72 11.48
N LEU A 250 10.18 -5.95 12.41
CA LEU A 250 9.44 -5.21 13.43
C LEU A 250 8.49 -4.16 12.83
N ALA A 251 8.94 -3.39 11.84
CA ALA A 251 8.11 -2.38 11.20
C ALA A 251 6.88 -3.01 10.53
N LEU A 252 7.07 -4.13 9.82
CA LEU A 252 5.99 -4.86 9.15
C LEU A 252 4.98 -5.43 10.16
N ALA A 253 5.46 -5.99 11.27
CA ALA A 253 4.59 -6.50 12.33
C ALA A 253 3.75 -5.39 12.98
N ILE A 254 4.35 -4.23 13.26
CA ILE A 254 3.65 -3.06 13.82
C ILE A 254 2.65 -2.48 12.83
N ILE A 255 3.05 -2.21 11.58
CA ILE A 255 2.17 -1.61 10.54
C ILE A 255 0.95 -2.49 10.23
N LYS A 256 1.07 -3.82 10.37
CA LYS A 256 -0.03 -4.77 10.18
C LYS A 256 -0.84 -5.06 11.45
N GLY A 257 -0.40 -4.58 12.61
CA GLY A 257 -1.07 -4.80 13.89
C GLY A 257 -0.92 -6.20 14.49
N TYR A 258 0.11 -6.95 14.10
CA TYR A 258 0.32 -8.35 14.55
C TYR A 258 1.03 -8.40 15.91
N THR A 259 0.25 -8.22 16.99
CA THR A 259 0.76 -8.14 18.37
C THR A 259 1.62 -9.34 18.78
N SER A 260 1.22 -10.57 18.44
CA SER A 260 1.97 -11.80 18.77
C SER A 260 3.33 -11.85 18.06
N ILE A 261 3.40 -11.40 16.81
CA ILE A 261 4.65 -11.31 16.04
C ILE A 261 5.57 -10.22 16.62
N VAL A 262 5.03 -9.09 17.07
CA VAL A 262 5.82 -8.09 17.82
C VAL A 262 6.35 -8.67 19.13
N HIS A 263 5.59 -9.53 19.81
CA HIS A 263 6.05 -10.22 21.03
C HIS A 263 7.22 -11.16 20.73
N ALA A 264 7.08 -12.04 19.73
CA ALA A 264 8.12 -12.96 19.30
C ALA A 264 9.43 -12.24 18.93
N LEU A 265 9.35 -11.18 18.12
CA LEU A 265 10.52 -10.37 17.76
C LEU A 265 11.16 -9.67 18.98
N ALA A 266 10.36 -9.25 19.97
CA ALA A 266 10.86 -8.66 21.21
C ALA A 266 11.44 -9.70 22.20
N GLU A 267 11.13 -10.99 22.05
CA GLU A 267 11.74 -12.08 22.82
C GLU A 267 13.11 -12.47 22.26
N GLU A 268 13.26 -12.46 20.93
CA GLU A 268 14.54 -12.67 20.24
C GLU A 268 15.46 -11.42 20.24
N GLY A 269 15.24 -10.49 21.18
CA GLY A 269 16.18 -9.40 21.46
C GLY A 269 16.28 -8.30 20.38
N VAL A 270 15.23 -8.04 19.60
CA VAL A 270 15.19 -6.86 18.71
C VAL A 270 15.29 -5.57 19.51
N ASP A 271 16.11 -4.64 19.05
CA ASP A 271 16.18 -3.30 19.64
C ASP A 271 14.93 -2.49 19.25
N LEU A 272 13.98 -2.45 20.18
CA LEU A 272 12.73 -1.70 20.05
C LEU A 272 12.94 -0.17 20.16
N THR A 273 14.11 0.26 20.63
CA THR A 273 14.49 1.68 20.76
C THR A 273 15.20 2.22 19.52
N ALA A 274 15.74 1.34 18.67
CA ALA A 274 16.40 1.71 17.43
C ALA A 274 15.47 2.48 16.46
N PRO A 275 15.97 3.51 15.74
CA PRO A 275 15.22 4.21 14.71
C PRO A 275 14.80 3.28 13.56
N ILE A 276 13.50 3.20 13.31
CA ILE A 276 12.95 2.41 12.20
C ILE A 276 12.92 3.28 10.95
N GLN A 277 13.63 2.88 9.90
CA GLN A 277 13.67 3.60 8.63
C GLN A 277 13.63 2.65 7.42
N TRP A 278 12.99 3.10 6.34
CA TRP A 278 12.95 2.38 5.06
C TRP A 278 12.79 3.32 3.86
N SER A 279 13.21 2.83 2.69
CA SER A 279 13.03 3.53 1.41
C SER A 279 11.88 2.92 0.60
N VAL A 280 11.15 3.78 -0.11
CA VAL A 280 10.07 3.39 -1.03
C VAL A 280 10.42 3.94 -2.43
N PRO A 281 10.40 3.11 -3.47
CA PRO A 281 10.79 3.53 -4.81
C PRO A 281 9.69 4.34 -5.51
N ALA A 282 10.08 5.03 -6.59
CA ALA A 282 9.20 5.88 -7.38
C ALA A 282 8.65 5.18 -8.63
N GLY A 283 7.34 5.26 -8.83
CA GLY A 283 6.76 5.07 -10.16
C GLY A 283 7.11 6.22 -11.11
N LYS A 284 7.53 5.88 -12.33
CA LYS A 284 7.53 6.73 -13.53
C LYS A 284 7.21 5.87 -14.75
N SER A 285 6.52 6.45 -15.75
CA SER A 285 6.21 5.77 -17.03
C SER A 285 7.39 5.72 -18.01
N ARG A 286 8.38 6.60 -17.81
CA ARG A 286 9.67 6.63 -18.51
C ARG A 286 10.71 7.22 -17.55
N TRP A 287 11.92 6.69 -17.60
CA TRP A 287 13.06 7.22 -16.86
C TRP A 287 14.03 7.95 -17.77
N PHE A 288 14.62 9.02 -17.23
CA PHE A 288 15.82 9.66 -17.74
C PHE A 288 16.92 9.55 -16.67
N LEU A 289 18.20 9.70 -17.04
CA LEU A 289 19.31 9.45 -16.12
C LEU A 289 19.26 10.37 -14.88
N ASN A 290 19.10 11.68 -15.11
CA ASN A 290 18.89 12.70 -14.10
C ASN A 290 17.74 12.35 -13.13
N ASP A 291 16.65 11.80 -13.66
CA ASP A 291 15.46 11.44 -12.90
C ASP A 291 15.74 10.21 -12.02
N TRP A 292 16.43 9.22 -12.54
CA TRP A 292 16.83 8.02 -11.79
C TRP A 292 17.80 8.36 -10.65
N GLU A 293 18.80 9.20 -10.91
CA GLU A 293 19.79 9.63 -9.93
C GLU A 293 19.15 10.38 -8.74
N LYS A 294 18.09 11.16 -9.01
CA LYS A 294 17.43 12.03 -8.02
C LYS A 294 16.18 11.44 -7.38
N GLU A 295 15.38 10.68 -8.12
CA GLU A 295 14.00 10.33 -7.74
C GLU A 295 13.70 8.84 -7.58
N ARG A 296 14.61 7.92 -7.96
CA ARG A 296 14.33 6.46 -7.92
C ARG A 296 13.83 5.94 -6.56
N TRP A 297 14.23 6.62 -5.47
CA TRP A 297 13.64 6.48 -4.14
C TRP A 297 12.68 7.65 -3.89
N ALA A 298 11.38 7.43 -4.06
CA ALA A 298 10.36 8.47 -3.94
C ALA A 298 10.27 9.08 -2.54
N LYS A 299 10.41 8.22 -1.52
CA LYS A 299 10.18 8.53 -0.11
C LYS A 299 11.16 7.74 0.75
N LYS A 300 11.64 8.36 1.82
CA LYS A 300 12.25 7.68 2.96
C LYS A 300 11.37 7.91 4.18
N CYS A 301 10.81 6.84 4.73
CA CYS A 301 10.06 6.87 5.99
C CYS A 301 11.03 6.61 7.14
N ALA A 302 10.95 7.39 8.22
CA ALA A 302 11.79 7.23 9.41
C ALA A 302 11.03 7.62 10.68
N PHE A 303 11.09 6.75 11.70
CA PHE A 303 10.45 6.92 13.01
C PHE A 303 11.51 6.76 14.10
N PRO A 304 11.53 7.61 15.16
CA PRO A 304 12.59 7.56 16.17
C PRO A 304 12.72 6.24 16.94
N SER A 305 11.64 5.47 17.08
CA SER A 305 11.67 4.11 17.63
C SER A 305 10.42 3.32 17.25
N ALA A 306 10.33 2.05 17.67
CA ALA A 306 9.15 1.21 17.47
C ALA A 306 7.86 1.81 18.05
N LEU A 307 7.95 2.49 19.20
CA LEU A 307 6.78 3.08 19.86
C LEU A 307 6.20 4.25 19.05
N HIS A 308 7.06 5.08 18.45
CA HIS A 308 6.66 6.18 17.55
C HIS A 308 5.93 5.66 16.30
N LEU A 309 6.38 4.54 15.73
CA LEU A 309 5.67 3.88 14.63
C LEU A 309 4.32 3.31 15.08
N ALA A 310 4.25 2.72 16.28
CA ALA A 310 3.04 2.13 16.83
C ALA A 310 1.97 3.17 17.23
N THR A 311 2.37 4.39 17.61
CA THR A 311 1.45 5.51 17.91
C THR A 311 1.16 6.40 16.71
N ALA A 312 1.93 6.29 15.62
CA ALA A 312 1.96 7.23 14.49
C ALA A 312 2.43 8.66 14.84
N ILE A 313 3.16 8.83 15.95
CA ILE A 313 3.67 10.13 16.43
C ILE A 313 5.13 10.31 15.97
N ASP A 314 5.51 11.54 15.64
CA ASP A 314 6.86 11.98 15.22
C ASP A 314 7.51 11.15 14.08
N GLY A 315 6.70 10.43 13.31
CA GLY A 315 7.10 9.83 12.05
C GLY A 315 7.43 10.90 11.00
N THR A 316 8.53 10.71 10.29
CA THR A 316 8.97 11.61 9.21
C THR A 316 9.00 10.88 7.87
N VAL A 317 8.68 11.63 6.82
CA VAL A 317 8.75 11.20 5.42
C VAL A 317 9.55 12.25 4.67
N VAL A 318 10.77 11.91 4.26
CA VAL A 318 11.56 12.73 3.33
C VAL A 318 11.14 12.36 1.91
N GLU A 319 10.60 13.30 1.15
CA GLU A 319 10.22 13.09 -0.25
C GLU A 319 11.35 13.45 -1.24
N ARG A 320 11.07 13.34 -2.54
CA ARG A 320 11.98 13.66 -3.66
C ARG A 320 12.56 15.09 -3.63
N ASP A 321 11.93 16.01 -2.91
CA ASP A 321 12.39 17.39 -2.70
C ASP A 321 13.43 17.52 -1.57
N GLY A 322 13.77 16.42 -0.89
CA GLY A 322 14.67 16.38 0.25
C GLY A 322 14.10 16.98 1.54
N LYS A 323 12.83 17.40 1.55
CA LYS A 323 12.22 18.04 2.72
C LYS A 323 11.55 16.99 3.61
N PRO A 324 11.83 16.97 4.92
CA PRO A 324 11.06 16.16 5.86
C PRO A 324 9.63 16.70 5.95
N ARG A 325 8.66 15.79 5.97
CA ARG A 325 7.24 16.06 6.25
C ARG A 325 6.76 15.06 7.30
N ASN A 326 5.85 15.45 8.17
CA ASN A 326 5.36 14.55 9.21
C ASN A 326 4.41 13.49 8.62
N CYS A 327 4.44 12.28 9.19
CA CYS A 327 3.66 11.13 8.78
C CYS A 327 2.32 11.07 9.54
N TYR A 328 1.41 12.01 9.24
CA TYR A 328 0.22 12.25 10.07
C TYR A 328 -0.82 11.12 10.15
N ASP A 329 -0.91 10.25 9.14
CA ASP A 329 -1.94 9.19 9.10
C ASP A 329 -1.51 7.91 8.36
N SER A 330 -0.62 8.01 7.38
CA SER A 330 -0.41 6.94 6.41
C SER A 330 1.04 6.83 5.92
N VAL A 331 1.54 5.60 5.94
CA VAL A 331 2.86 5.23 5.42
C VAL A 331 2.74 4.59 4.04
N LYS A 332 3.79 4.71 3.23
CA LYS A 332 3.98 3.85 2.06
C LYS A 332 4.81 2.63 2.46
N VAL A 333 4.36 1.46 2.03
CA VAL A 333 5.02 0.16 2.25
C VAL A 333 5.28 -0.48 0.89
N ASN A 334 6.42 -1.13 0.74
CA ASN A 334 6.79 -1.92 -0.43
C ASN A 334 5.88 -3.15 -0.62
N MET A 335 6.05 -3.90 -1.72
CA MET A 335 5.29 -5.15 -1.94
C MET A 335 5.57 -6.21 -0.87
N LYS A 336 4.72 -7.26 -0.84
CA LYS A 336 5.01 -8.47 -0.06
C LYS A 336 6.32 -9.10 -0.56
N GLY A 337 7.14 -9.61 0.34
CA GLY A 337 8.37 -10.34 -0.01
C GLY A 337 9.61 -9.86 0.75
N GLY A 338 10.43 -10.78 1.28
CA GLY A 338 11.72 -10.46 1.90
C GLY A 338 12.75 -9.88 0.93
N TYR A 339 12.74 -10.37 -0.32
CA TYR A 339 13.45 -9.79 -1.46
C TYR A 339 12.44 -9.41 -2.55
N VAL A 340 12.31 -8.11 -2.81
CA VAL A 340 11.37 -7.57 -3.80
C VAL A 340 12.16 -7.06 -5.01
N ARG A 341 11.91 -7.63 -6.19
CA ARG A 341 12.38 -7.07 -7.47
C ARG A 341 11.26 -6.29 -8.13
N LEU A 342 11.57 -5.09 -8.64
CA LEU A 342 10.64 -4.17 -9.28
C LEU A 342 11.18 -3.70 -10.62
N ASP A 343 10.64 -4.24 -11.71
CA ASP A 343 10.93 -3.80 -13.08
C ASP A 343 10.00 -2.62 -13.45
N ASN A 344 10.59 -1.44 -13.69
CA ASN A 344 9.96 -0.11 -13.77
C ASN A 344 9.07 0.25 -12.55
N PRO A 345 9.66 0.74 -11.45
CA PRO A 345 9.17 0.42 -10.08
C PRO A 345 8.02 1.29 -9.54
N ASP A 346 6.78 1.10 -10.00
CA ASP A 346 5.57 1.58 -9.28
C ASP A 346 4.88 0.45 -8.51
N ALA A 347 5.24 0.27 -7.24
CA ALA A 347 4.85 -0.92 -6.47
C ALA A 347 4.75 -0.69 -4.95
N SER A 348 4.16 0.46 -4.54
CA SER A 348 3.97 0.80 -3.13
C SER A 348 2.50 0.90 -2.71
N LYS A 349 2.13 0.23 -1.62
CA LYS A 349 0.80 0.34 -1.02
C LYS A 349 0.80 1.41 0.07
N SER A 350 -0.30 2.14 0.19
CA SER A 350 -0.55 2.99 1.35
C SER A 350 -1.16 2.16 2.47
N PHE A 351 -0.66 2.31 3.69
CA PHE A 351 -1.24 1.76 4.91
C PHE A 351 -1.53 2.92 5.87
N THR A 352 -2.78 3.07 6.31
CA THR A 352 -3.14 3.96 7.40
C THR A 352 -2.61 3.36 8.71
N LEU A 353 -1.77 4.10 9.43
CA LEU A 353 -1.35 3.70 10.76
C LEU A 353 -2.55 3.86 11.70
N LYS A 354 -2.86 2.81 12.45
CA LYS A 354 -3.87 2.83 13.52
C LYS A 354 -3.21 2.38 14.80
N GLY A 355 -3.27 3.21 15.84
CA GLY A 355 -2.68 2.91 17.13
C GLY A 355 -3.23 1.61 17.72
N ASN A 356 -2.45 0.53 17.67
CA ASN A 356 -2.80 -0.73 18.30
C ASN A 356 -2.39 -0.66 19.78
N LEU A 357 -3.37 -0.47 20.68
CA LEU A 357 -3.13 -0.32 22.11
C LEU A 357 -2.36 -1.49 22.74
N ASP A 358 -2.49 -2.71 22.21
CA ASP A 358 -1.84 -3.87 22.81
C ASP A 358 -0.38 -4.01 22.33
N ILE A 359 -0.06 -3.57 21.11
CA ILE A 359 1.33 -3.32 20.68
C ILE A 359 1.94 -2.16 21.49
N ILE A 360 1.22 -1.06 21.69
CA ILE A 360 1.70 0.09 22.47
C ILE A 360 2.02 -0.33 23.92
N LYS A 361 1.13 -1.07 24.59
CA LYS A 361 1.37 -1.62 25.93
C LYS A 361 2.54 -2.60 25.97
N LEU A 362 2.69 -3.45 24.95
CA LEU A 362 3.80 -4.40 24.85
C LEU A 362 5.15 -3.68 24.70
N LEU A 363 5.24 -2.67 23.84
CA LEU A 363 6.44 -1.87 23.69
C LEU A 363 6.77 -1.14 25.00
N LEU A 364 5.78 -0.52 25.65
CA LEU A 364 5.96 0.14 26.95
C LEU A 364 6.42 -0.84 28.05
N SER A 365 5.84 -2.05 28.13
CA SER A 365 6.21 -3.05 29.15
C SER A 365 7.59 -3.68 28.91
N ARG A 366 8.06 -3.71 27.66
CA ARG A 366 9.44 -4.07 27.28
C ARG A 366 10.44 -2.92 27.42
N GLY A 367 10.03 -1.80 28.04
CA GLY A 367 10.94 -0.70 28.36
C GLY A 367 11.19 0.30 27.23
N CYS A 368 10.30 0.38 26.22
CA CYS A 368 10.30 1.46 25.23
C CYS A 368 9.89 2.80 25.86
N GLY A 369 10.75 3.34 26.73
CA GLY A 369 10.63 4.68 27.30
C GLY A 369 10.87 5.74 26.23
N ALA A 370 9.87 5.98 25.38
CA ALA A 370 9.85 7.22 24.62
C ALA A 370 9.77 8.39 25.62
N VAL A 371 10.69 9.34 25.50
CA VAL A 371 10.55 10.67 26.12
C VAL A 371 9.50 11.42 25.31
N LEU A 372 8.24 10.99 25.44
CA LEU A 372 7.10 11.64 24.83
C LEU A 372 7.08 13.09 25.34
N PRO A 373 6.97 14.10 24.45
CA PRO A 373 6.74 15.47 24.87
C PRO A 373 5.55 15.53 25.84
N PRO A 374 5.58 16.32 26.93
CA PRO A 374 4.51 16.33 27.93
C PRO A 374 3.10 16.62 27.38
N THR A 375 3.00 17.25 26.21
CA THR A 375 1.75 17.40 25.44
C THR A 375 1.18 16.05 24.97
N TYR A 376 2.02 15.18 24.41
CA TYR A 376 1.61 13.86 23.92
C TYR A 376 1.36 12.85 25.03
N VAL A 377 1.92 13.02 26.23
CA VAL A 377 1.55 12.18 27.39
C VAL A 377 0.05 12.30 27.67
N MET A 378 -0.52 13.51 27.59
CA MET A 378 -1.96 13.73 27.75
C MET A 378 -2.77 13.15 26.59
N GLU A 379 -2.33 13.29 25.33
CA GLU A 379 -3.05 12.74 24.17
C GLU A 379 -3.04 11.19 24.16
N VAL A 380 -1.91 10.56 24.50
CA VAL A 380 -1.80 9.10 24.61
C VAL A 380 -2.62 8.59 25.79
N MET A 381 -2.65 9.30 26.93
CA MET A 381 -3.53 8.94 28.04
C MET A 381 -5.01 9.13 27.70
N GLN A 382 -5.39 10.21 27.00
CA GLN A 382 -6.77 10.42 26.56
C GLN A 382 -7.20 9.34 25.58
N ALA A 383 -6.37 8.98 24.59
CA ALA A 383 -6.65 7.88 23.67
C ALA A 383 -6.74 6.50 24.37
N VAL A 384 -6.04 6.30 25.50
CA VAL A 384 -6.20 5.10 26.35
C VAL A 384 -7.51 5.13 27.13
N VAL A 385 -7.96 6.30 27.61
CA VAL A 385 -9.21 6.51 28.35
C VAL A 385 -10.45 6.38 27.44
N ASP A 386 -10.46 7.07 26.29
CA ASP A 386 -11.59 7.11 25.35
C ASP A 386 -11.98 5.72 24.80
N ILE A 387 -11.04 4.76 24.86
CA ILE A 387 -11.23 3.39 24.36
C ILE A 387 -11.70 2.41 25.46
N ARG A 388 -11.70 2.80 26.75
CA ARG A 388 -12.16 1.95 27.88
C ARG A 388 -12.84 2.74 29.02
N PRO A 389 -14.15 3.06 28.91
CA PRO A 389 -14.91 3.78 29.94
C PRO A 389 -15.42 2.87 31.08
N SER A 390 -14.63 1.88 31.50
CA SER A 390 -14.96 0.98 32.62
C SER A 390 -13.77 0.08 33.01
N TYR A 391 -12.91 0.58 33.90
CA TYR A 391 -12.10 -0.19 34.86
C TYR A 391 -11.14 0.76 35.59
N GLU A 392 -11.14 0.71 36.93
CA GLU A 392 -10.13 1.42 37.71
C GLU A 392 -8.73 0.97 37.29
N SER A 393 -7.85 1.94 37.03
CA SER A 393 -6.48 1.67 36.61
C SER A 393 -5.51 2.73 37.10
N THR A 394 -4.35 2.27 37.55
CA THR A 394 -3.26 3.12 38.05
C THR A 394 -2.08 2.99 37.11
N ILE A 395 -1.66 4.09 36.50
CA ILE A 395 -0.50 4.15 35.60
C ILE A 395 0.63 4.87 36.33
N GLY A 396 1.75 4.17 36.51
CA GLY A 396 2.99 4.74 37.04
C GLY A 396 3.91 5.18 35.92
N TYR A 397 4.30 6.45 35.90
CA TYR A 397 5.31 7.01 35.00
C TYR A 397 6.54 7.43 35.81
N LYS A 398 7.74 6.95 35.43
CA LYS A 398 8.99 7.29 36.12
C LYS A 398 9.87 8.16 35.23
N ALA A 399 10.31 9.32 35.73
CA ALA A 399 11.23 10.22 35.06
C ALA A 399 12.35 10.63 36.03
N GLY A 400 13.58 10.19 35.76
CA GLY A 400 14.65 10.26 36.75
C GLY A 400 14.27 9.48 38.01
N ASP A 401 14.41 10.10 39.18
CA ASP A 401 14.02 9.50 40.46
C ASP A 401 12.55 9.76 40.86
N GLU A 402 11.82 10.65 40.17
CA GLU A 402 10.41 10.90 40.45
C GLU A 402 9.50 9.83 39.82
N LEU A 403 8.55 9.31 40.60
CA LEU A 403 7.48 8.42 40.16
C LEU A 403 6.13 9.16 40.26
N LEU A 404 5.52 9.46 39.12
CA LEU A 404 4.18 10.00 39.01
C LEU A 404 3.18 8.84 38.95
N MET A 405 2.31 8.73 39.97
CA MET A 405 1.23 7.74 40.01
C MET A 405 -0.08 8.44 39.68
N ILE A 406 -0.66 8.11 38.52
CA ILE A 406 -1.98 8.59 38.11
C ILE A 406 -2.97 7.45 38.34
N SER A 407 -3.98 7.68 39.17
CA SER A 407 -5.07 6.72 39.35
C SER A 407 -6.37 7.31 38.80
N ILE A 408 -7.05 6.50 37.99
CA ILE A 408 -8.36 6.81 37.41
C ILE A 408 -9.39 5.90 38.09
N SER A 409 -10.46 6.51 38.60
CA SER A 409 -11.53 5.85 39.35
C SER A 409 -12.89 6.37 38.86
N ASP A 410 -13.84 5.46 38.66
CA ASP A 410 -15.18 5.77 38.17
C ASP A 410 -16.17 5.89 39.35
N ASP A 411 -16.40 7.11 39.86
CA ASP A 411 -17.55 7.35 40.75
C ASP A 411 -18.84 7.39 39.93
N LEU A 412 -19.42 6.19 39.77
CA LEU A 412 -20.62 5.89 38.98
C LEU A 412 -21.87 6.70 39.36
N LYS A 413 -21.86 7.50 40.44
CA LYS A 413 -23.03 8.31 40.85
C LYS A 413 -23.25 9.60 40.05
N TYR A 414 -22.22 10.16 39.40
CA TYR A 414 -22.31 11.52 38.83
C TYR A 414 -21.85 11.69 37.39
N GLY A 415 -21.43 10.62 36.70
CA GLY A 415 -21.12 10.66 35.26
C GLY A 415 -19.97 11.60 34.88
N ARG A 416 -19.04 11.86 35.80
CA ARG A 416 -17.85 12.69 35.60
C ARG A 416 -16.64 11.91 36.12
N GLY A 417 -15.77 11.46 35.22
CA GLY A 417 -14.47 10.91 35.60
C GLY A 417 -13.55 12.04 36.10
N PHE A 418 -12.78 11.77 37.16
CA PHE A 418 -11.77 12.68 37.69
C PHE A 418 -10.43 11.96 37.84
N ALA A 419 -9.37 12.50 37.27
CA ALA A 419 -8.01 11.99 37.46
C ALA A 419 -7.42 12.50 38.77
N VAL A 420 -7.03 11.58 39.68
CA VAL A 420 -6.44 11.94 40.98
C VAL A 420 -4.92 11.88 40.88
N PHE A 421 -4.28 13.05 40.92
CA PHE A 421 -2.83 13.18 40.85
C PHE A 421 -2.20 13.11 42.26
N SER A 422 -1.66 11.95 42.62
CA SER A 422 -0.89 11.79 43.86
C SER A 422 0.58 12.14 43.63
N LYS A 423 1.04 13.27 44.18
CA LYS A 423 2.45 13.70 44.11
C LYS A 423 3.16 13.51 45.44
N ARG A 424 4.25 12.71 45.46
CA ARG A 424 5.31 12.84 46.49
C ARG A 424 6.15 14.08 46.19
N ILE A 425 6.49 14.85 47.21
CA ILE A 425 6.87 16.26 47.06
C ILE A 425 8.30 16.43 46.55
N GLY A 426 8.43 16.89 45.32
CA GLY A 426 9.58 17.56 44.72
C GLY A 426 9.12 18.85 44.00
N SER A 427 9.91 19.92 44.03
CA SER A 427 9.48 21.28 43.68
C SER A 427 9.47 21.57 42.17
N PHE A 428 8.37 22.14 41.65
CA PHE A 428 8.29 22.68 40.28
C PHE A 428 7.31 23.88 40.21
N PRO A 429 7.52 24.91 39.35
CA PRO A 429 6.69 26.13 39.34
C PRO A 429 5.29 25.94 38.72
N LEU A 430 4.29 26.65 39.27
CA LEU A 430 2.85 26.36 39.12
C LEU A 430 2.16 27.10 37.96
N ASN A 431 2.87 27.48 36.89
CA ASN A 431 2.37 28.41 35.88
C ASN A 431 1.65 27.79 34.67
N SER A 432 1.82 26.49 34.39
CA SER A 432 1.36 25.87 33.13
C SER A 432 -0.12 25.43 33.12
N LEU A 433 -0.79 25.34 34.27
CA LEU A 433 -2.12 24.72 34.40
C LEU A 433 -3.31 25.69 34.35
N ARG A 434 -3.10 27.00 34.40
CA ARG A 434 -4.20 27.99 34.55
C ARG A 434 -5.03 28.30 33.29
N LYS A 435 -4.76 27.66 32.15
CA LYS A 435 -5.32 28.07 30.84
C LYS A 435 -6.55 27.28 30.34
N TRP A 436 -7.07 26.32 31.11
CA TRP A 436 -8.18 25.45 30.67
C TRP A 436 -9.45 25.50 31.53
N ALA A 437 -9.41 26.14 32.70
CA ALA A 437 -10.51 26.12 33.68
C ALA A 437 -11.71 27.05 33.36
N ASN A 438 -11.73 27.71 32.19
CA ASN A 438 -12.64 28.81 31.85
C ASN A 438 -13.45 28.58 30.55
N ILE A 439 -13.74 27.33 30.17
CA ILE A 439 -14.66 27.03 29.05
C ILE A 439 -15.60 25.88 29.44
N SER A 440 -16.74 26.21 30.07
CA SER A 440 -18.00 25.45 30.07
C SER A 440 -19.00 26.13 31.04
N ASP A 441 -19.85 27.00 30.53
CA ASP A 441 -20.97 27.58 31.30
C ASP A 441 -22.18 27.79 30.36
N PRO A 442 -23.24 26.97 30.44
CA PRO A 442 -24.40 27.04 29.54
C PRO A 442 -25.51 27.97 30.05
N GLU A 443 -26.35 28.44 29.12
CA GLU A 443 -27.28 29.56 29.32
C GLU A 443 -28.45 29.28 30.29
N SER A 444 -28.89 30.32 31.00
CA SER A 444 -30.10 30.29 31.85
C SER A 444 -31.37 30.70 31.09
N PRO A 445 -32.53 30.05 31.35
CA PRO A 445 -33.83 30.44 30.77
C PRO A 445 -34.38 31.75 31.38
N PRO A 446 -35.33 32.43 30.71
CA PRO A 446 -35.75 33.79 31.05
C PRO A 446 -36.66 33.89 32.29
N SER A 447 -36.52 34.99 33.03
CA SER A 447 -37.31 35.33 34.21
C SER A 447 -38.49 36.25 33.90
N SER A 448 -39.63 36.01 34.56
CA SER A 448 -40.81 36.87 34.53
C SER A 448 -41.09 37.52 35.90
N THR A 449 -40.98 38.85 35.96
CA THR A 449 -41.77 39.77 36.82
C THR A 449 -42.04 39.40 38.30
N ALA A 450 -41.45 40.15 39.26
CA ALA A 450 -42.15 41.26 39.96
C ALA A 450 -41.49 41.70 41.31
N THR A 451 -41.31 43.02 41.51
CA THR A 451 -41.41 43.85 42.75
C THR A 451 -40.91 43.36 44.13
N GLY A 452 -40.14 44.18 44.89
CA GLY A 452 -39.78 43.80 46.28
C GLY A 452 -39.13 44.73 47.35
N ALA A 453 -38.81 46.02 47.11
CA ALA A 453 -38.52 47.07 48.14
C ALA A 453 -37.33 46.95 49.16
N ALA A 454 -37.06 48.07 49.88
CA ALA A 454 -36.06 48.33 50.97
C ALA A 454 -34.55 48.26 50.59
N GLU A 455 -33.64 49.20 50.90
CA GLU A 455 -33.30 49.97 52.15
C GLU A 455 -32.70 49.10 53.28
N ALA A 456 -31.61 49.42 53.98
CA ALA A 456 -30.48 50.38 53.87
C ALA A 456 -29.35 49.90 54.87
N ASN A 457 -28.25 50.56 55.28
CA ASN A 457 -27.65 51.91 55.10
C ASN A 457 -26.15 51.92 55.56
N LEU A 458 -25.48 53.08 55.48
CA LEU A 458 -24.31 53.57 56.27
C LEU A 458 -22.87 53.00 56.09
N SER A 459 -21.96 53.92 55.73
CA SER A 459 -20.48 53.91 55.91
C SER A 459 -20.10 54.45 57.34
N PRO A 460 -18.85 54.89 57.73
CA PRO A 460 -17.62 55.21 56.97
C PRO A 460 -16.24 54.86 57.60
N SER A 461 -15.15 55.12 56.85
CA SER A 461 -13.92 55.90 57.23
C SER A 461 -12.60 55.35 56.64
N GLY A 462 -11.63 56.25 56.32
CA GLY A 462 -10.25 55.90 55.91
C GLY A 462 -9.73 56.56 54.61
N ILE A 463 -8.73 57.44 54.73
CA ILE A 463 -8.01 58.24 53.68
C ILE A 463 -6.54 58.37 54.18
N PRO A 464 -5.45 58.62 53.38
CA PRO A 464 -5.27 58.82 51.92
C PRO A 464 -4.50 57.65 51.24
N ALA A 465 -4.43 57.45 49.91
CA ALA A 465 -4.06 58.31 48.76
C ALA A 465 -2.55 58.64 48.62
N TRP A 466 -1.95 58.18 47.52
CA TRP A 466 -0.71 58.68 46.90
C TRP A 466 -0.92 58.78 45.38
N HIS A 467 -0.13 59.63 44.72
CA HIS A 467 -0.42 60.16 43.38
C HIS A 467 0.87 60.24 42.56
N ILE A 468 0.80 59.94 41.25
CA ILE A 468 1.70 60.42 40.17
C ILE A 468 1.09 60.06 38.81
N ASP A 469 1.57 60.70 37.75
CA ASP A 469 0.78 61.15 36.59
C ASP A 469 1.02 60.39 35.26
N HIS A 470 0.25 60.75 34.23
CA HIS A 470 0.27 60.26 32.85
C HIS A 470 1.61 60.40 32.12
N GLN A 471 1.97 59.38 31.32
CA GLN A 471 2.16 59.46 29.85
C GLN A 471 1.77 58.10 29.22
N GLY A 472 1.21 57.95 28.02
CA GLY A 472 0.72 58.95 27.07
C GLY A 472 1.27 58.76 25.64
N ILE A 473 0.56 58.03 24.77
CA ILE A 473 0.57 58.14 23.28
C ILE A 473 -0.52 57.24 22.68
N THR A 474 -1.27 57.76 21.69
CA THR A 474 -2.33 57.03 20.97
C THR A 474 -2.28 57.37 19.48
N LEU A 475 -1.94 56.41 18.61
CA LEU A 475 -2.07 56.45 17.13
C LEU A 475 -1.64 55.08 16.57
N GLY A 476 -2.30 54.47 15.58
CA GLY A 476 -3.59 54.80 14.97
C GLY A 476 -3.92 53.77 13.87
N ALA A 477 -5.17 53.30 13.81
CA ALA A 477 -5.57 52.25 12.86
C ALA A 477 -5.70 52.80 11.43
N LYS A 478 -4.86 52.31 10.50
CA LYS A 478 -5.00 52.58 9.07
C LYS A 478 -5.79 51.45 8.39
N LEU A 479 -7.09 51.67 8.20
CA LEU A 479 -7.85 50.95 7.18
C LEU A 479 -7.25 51.24 5.80
N ARG A 480 -7.14 50.19 4.97
CA ARG A 480 -6.88 50.30 3.54
C ARG A 480 -7.85 49.40 2.81
N GLU A 481 -8.82 50.02 2.14
CA GLU A 481 -9.62 49.36 1.12
C GLU A 481 -8.74 49.06 -0.10
N GLY A 482 -9.00 47.94 -0.77
CA GLY A 482 -8.28 47.52 -1.97
C GLY A 482 -9.23 46.77 -2.90
N ALA A 483 -9.73 47.48 -3.92
CA ALA A 483 -10.74 46.93 -4.83
C ALA A 483 -10.17 45.83 -5.73
N LEU A 484 -10.89 44.70 -5.81
CA LEU A 484 -10.60 43.60 -6.72
C LEU A 484 -11.25 43.87 -8.09
N VAL A 485 -10.46 44.37 -9.05
CA VAL A 485 -10.89 44.54 -10.44
C VAL A 485 -10.77 43.21 -11.18
N SER A 486 -11.91 42.65 -11.60
CA SER A 486 -11.95 41.44 -12.43
C SER A 486 -11.51 41.73 -13.86
N ARG A 487 -10.46 41.04 -14.34
CA ARG A 487 -10.08 41.01 -15.75
C ARG A 487 -10.65 39.77 -16.43
N THR A 488 -11.74 39.94 -17.18
CA THR A 488 -12.21 38.96 -18.16
C THR A 488 -11.51 39.20 -19.51
N SER A 489 -10.72 38.24 -19.98
CA SER A 489 -10.06 38.31 -21.29
C SER A 489 -10.92 37.63 -22.36
N ALA A 490 -11.85 38.37 -22.95
CA ALA A 490 -12.63 37.92 -24.10
C ALA A 490 -11.98 38.39 -25.41
N SER A 491 -11.41 37.45 -26.18
CA SER A 491 -10.84 37.74 -27.50
C SER A 491 -11.93 37.73 -28.57
N GLY A 492 -12.48 38.90 -28.87
CA GLY A 492 -13.39 39.09 -30.00
C GLY A 492 -12.62 39.14 -31.33
N GLN A 493 -13.12 38.45 -32.36
CA GLN A 493 -12.73 38.65 -33.75
C GLN A 493 -14.00 38.94 -34.56
N LEU A 494 -13.95 39.94 -35.43
CA LEU A 494 -15.15 40.62 -35.95
C LEU A 494 -15.09 40.70 -37.47
N TRP A 495 -16.09 40.11 -38.13
CA TRP A 495 -16.41 40.27 -39.55
C TRP A 495 -17.93 40.38 -39.70
N MET A 496 -18.39 41.29 -40.56
CA MET A 496 -19.82 41.49 -40.86
C MET A 496 -20.16 40.96 -42.26
N PRO A 497 -21.40 40.49 -42.48
CA PRO A 497 -21.91 40.10 -43.80
C PRO A 497 -22.48 41.32 -44.56
N PRO A 498 -22.93 41.13 -45.81
CA PRO A 498 -24.38 41.04 -46.04
C PRO A 498 -24.88 39.61 -46.35
#